data_AF-A0A941Q2W1-F1
#
_entry.id   AF-A0A941Q2W1-F1
#
_cell.length_a   1.000
_cell.length_b   1.000
_cell.length_c   1.000
_cell.angle_alpha   90.00
_cell.angle_beta   90.00
_cell.angle_gamma   90.00
#
_symmetry.space_group_name_H-M   'P 1'
#
loop_
_entity.id
_entity.type
_entity.pdbx_description
1 polymer ?
#
loop_
_entity_poly.entity_id
_entity_poly.type
_entity_poly.pdbx_seq_one_letter_code
_entity_poly.pdbx_strand_id
1 'polypeptide(L)'
;PKPFDLDELEARIRALARRSEAAPGRAAGGADSFAGLSLDAASGAVCLNGAPMDLAPREAAMLRALLARPGQAVAKERLVETVFPGEDVQPDAIEVVAYRLRKRLASTGVQLVTLRGLGYLLKAASA
;
A
#
# COMPACT_ATOMS: atom_id res chain seq x y z
N PRO A 1 20.97 -11.07 15.98
CA PRO A 1 20.21 -11.79 14.93
C PRO A 1 20.25 -11.00 13.63
N LYS A 2 20.92 -11.53 12.59
CA LYS A 2 21.00 -10.89 11.27
C LYS A 2 19.58 -10.90 10.68
N PRO A 3 18.83 -9.78 10.65
CA PRO A 3 17.50 -9.81 10.09
C PRO A 3 17.71 -9.77 8.59
N PHE A 4 17.63 -10.93 7.97
CA PHE A 4 17.42 -11.00 6.53
C PHE A 4 16.21 -10.12 6.20
N ASP A 5 16.37 -9.15 5.30
CA ASP A 5 15.24 -8.50 4.61
C ASP A 5 14.60 -9.58 3.71
N LEU A 6 13.74 -10.39 4.32
CA LEU A 6 12.90 -11.41 3.70
C LEU A 6 11.74 -10.79 2.89
N ASP A 7 11.64 -9.46 2.90
CA ASP A 7 10.64 -8.65 2.19
C ASP A 7 10.65 -8.87 0.65
N GLU A 8 11.67 -9.54 0.13
CA GLU A 8 12.10 -9.48 -1.27
C GLU A 8 11.93 -10.81 -2.06
N LEU A 9 11.91 -11.97 -1.40
CA LEU A 9 11.94 -13.27 -2.09
C LEU A 9 10.56 -13.92 -2.22
N GLU A 10 9.66 -13.72 -1.26
CA GLU A 10 8.36 -14.40 -1.20
C GLU A 10 7.23 -13.62 -1.91
N ALA A 11 7.23 -12.29 -1.81
CA ALA A 11 6.35 -11.40 -2.58
C ALA A 11 6.49 -11.64 -4.10
N ARG A 12 7.73 -11.97 -4.53
CA ARG A 12 8.19 -12.23 -5.89
C ARG A 12 7.72 -13.57 -6.49
N ILE A 13 7.37 -14.54 -5.65
CA ILE A 13 6.81 -15.84 -6.08
C ILE A 13 5.28 -15.81 -6.06
N ARG A 14 4.70 -15.14 -5.05
CA ARG A 14 3.25 -15.15 -4.81
C ARG A 14 2.47 -14.23 -5.74
N ALA A 15 3.07 -13.13 -6.21
CA ALA A 15 2.41 -12.24 -7.17
C ALA A 15 2.14 -12.89 -8.55
N LEU A 16 2.85 -13.97 -8.92
CA LEU A 16 2.94 -14.34 -10.34
C LEU A 16 2.62 -15.77 -10.74
N ALA A 17 2.43 -16.71 -9.82
CA ALA A 17 1.67 -17.92 -10.15
C ALA A 17 0.22 -17.57 -10.58
N ARG A 18 -0.34 -16.49 -10.01
CA ARG A 18 -1.70 -15.99 -10.27
C ARG A 18 -1.92 -15.36 -11.66
N ARG A 19 -0.83 -15.12 -12.39
CA ARG A 19 -0.79 -14.65 -13.79
C ARG A 19 -1.18 -15.74 -14.81
N SER A 20 -1.18 -17.02 -14.44
CA SER A 20 -1.42 -18.10 -15.41
C SER A 20 -2.89 -18.51 -15.59
N GLU A 21 -3.81 -18.10 -14.70
CA GLU A 21 -5.22 -18.53 -14.73
C GLU A 21 -6.25 -17.42 -15.01
N ALA A 22 -5.90 -16.14 -14.83
CA ALA A 22 -6.87 -15.06 -14.98
C ALA A 22 -6.99 -14.60 -16.45
N ALA A 23 -7.87 -15.26 -17.21
CA ALA A 23 -8.41 -14.78 -18.48
C ALA A 23 -9.22 -13.46 -18.29
N PRO A 24 -9.46 -12.67 -19.35
CA PRO A 24 -9.88 -11.27 -19.25
C PRO A 24 -11.38 -11.18 -18.89
N GLY A 25 -11.67 -11.17 -17.60
CA GLY A 25 -13.03 -11.00 -17.06
C GLY A 25 -13.18 -9.62 -16.42
N ARG A 26 -13.84 -8.72 -17.12
CA ARG A 26 -14.37 -7.44 -16.61
C ARG A 26 -14.90 -7.56 -15.19
N ALA A 27 -14.37 -6.76 -14.27
CA ALA A 27 -15.09 -6.17 -13.13
C ALA A 27 -14.10 -5.21 -12.45
N ALA A 28 -14.41 -3.99 -12.07
CA ALA A 28 -15.55 -3.13 -12.27
C ALA A 28 -15.02 -1.73 -11.91
N GLY A 29 -15.44 -0.69 -12.62
CA GLY A 29 -15.37 0.69 -12.11
C GLY A 29 -16.36 0.88 -10.96
N GLY A 30 -16.23 0.08 -9.90
CA GLY A 30 -17.13 0.06 -8.76
C GLY A 30 -16.56 0.90 -7.61
N ALA A 31 -17.17 2.08 -7.43
CA ALA A 31 -17.34 2.89 -6.22
C ALA A 31 -16.17 3.22 -5.25
N ASP A 32 -15.10 2.42 -5.16
CA ASP A 32 -14.07 2.54 -4.11
C ASP A 32 -12.66 2.82 -4.65
N SER A 33 -12.56 3.35 -5.88
CA SER A 33 -11.27 3.73 -6.46
C SER A 33 -10.83 5.13 -6.04
N PHE A 34 -9.68 5.26 -5.37
CA PHE A 34 -9.07 6.55 -5.06
C PHE A 34 -8.04 6.92 -6.13
N ALA A 35 -8.41 7.82 -7.05
CA ALA A 35 -7.55 8.30 -8.14
C ALA A 35 -6.87 7.15 -8.93
N GLY A 36 -7.65 6.13 -9.26
CA GLY A 36 -7.19 4.94 -9.98
C GLY A 36 -6.65 3.83 -9.09
N LEU A 37 -6.39 4.07 -7.81
CA LEU A 37 -6.03 3.02 -6.86
C LEU A 37 -7.26 2.29 -6.35
N SER A 38 -7.24 0.97 -6.38
CA SER A 38 -8.28 0.10 -5.80
C SER A 38 -7.64 -1.06 -5.06
N LEU A 39 -8.41 -1.69 -4.18
CA LEU A 39 -8.03 -2.96 -3.55
C LEU A 39 -8.74 -4.10 -4.27
N ASP A 40 -7.98 -5.09 -4.69
CA ASP A 40 -8.53 -6.34 -5.19
C ASP A 40 -9.15 -7.11 -4.02
N ALA A 41 -10.46 -7.32 -4.06
CA ALA A 41 -11.21 -7.93 -2.96
C ALA A 41 -10.79 -9.39 -2.67
N ALA A 42 -10.26 -10.09 -3.67
CA ALA A 42 -9.90 -11.50 -3.55
C ALA A 42 -8.47 -11.70 -3.01
N SER A 43 -7.52 -10.93 -3.50
CA SER A 43 -6.09 -11.07 -3.17
C SER A 43 -5.59 -10.07 -2.14
N GLY A 44 -6.36 -9.00 -1.88
CA GLY A 44 -5.91 -7.85 -1.11
C GLY A 44 -4.78 -7.08 -1.80
N ALA A 45 -4.52 -7.33 -3.09
CA ALA A 45 -3.52 -6.59 -3.84
C ALA A 45 -3.99 -5.16 -4.09
N VAL A 46 -3.05 -4.21 -4.08
CA VAL A 46 -3.32 -2.84 -4.51
C VAL A 46 -3.22 -2.82 -6.03
N CYS A 47 -4.26 -2.35 -6.70
CA CYS A 47 -4.31 -2.20 -8.14
C CYS A 47 -4.33 -0.71 -8.50
N LEU A 48 -3.64 -0.34 -9.57
CA LEU A 48 -3.72 0.96 -10.22
C LEU A 48 -4.38 0.77 -11.59
N ASN A 49 -5.53 1.42 -11.80
CA ASN A 49 -6.32 1.32 -13.03
C ASN A 49 -6.62 -0.13 -13.43
N GLY A 50 -6.88 -1.00 -12.44
CA GLY A 50 -7.13 -2.43 -12.63
C GLY A 50 -5.87 -3.30 -12.81
N ALA A 51 -4.67 -2.72 -12.83
CA ALA A 51 -3.42 -3.47 -12.89
C ALA A 51 -2.79 -3.57 -11.49
N PRO A 52 -2.39 -4.76 -11.02
CA PRO A 52 -1.77 -4.92 -9.71
C PRO A 52 -0.43 -4.17 -9.63
N MET A 53 -0.21 -3.47 -8.52
CA MET A 53 1.05 -2.79 -8.21
C MET A 53 2.01 -3.74 -7.51
N ASP A 54 3.28 -3.74 -7.95
CA ASP A 54 4.35 -4.45 -7.27
C ASP A 54 4.88 -3.61 -6.11
N LEU A 55 4.39 -3.92 -4.91
CA LEU A 55 4.71 -3.22 -3.66
C LEU A 55 5.30 -4.21 -2.66
N ALA A 56 6.28 -3.76 -1.88
CA ALA A 56 6.77 -4.56 -0.76
C ALA A 56 5.62 -4.79 0.26
N PRO A 57 5.63 -5.88 1.04
CA PRO A 57 4.54 -6.22 1.96
C PRO A 57 4.16 -5.08 2.91
N ARG A 58 5.17 -4.42 3.47
CA ARG A 58 5.01 -3.25 4.37
C ARG A 58 4.47 -2.03 3.65
N GLU A 59 4.93 -1.76 2.43
CA GLU A 59 4.41 -0.67 1.58
C GLU A 59 2.93 -0.92 1.23
N ALA A 60 2.60 -2.14 0.83
CA ALA A 60 1.24 -2.56 0.51
C ALA A 60 0.33 -2.53 1.75
N ALA A 61 0.82 -2.93 2.92
CA ALA A 61 0.07 -2.84 4.18
C ALA A 61 -0.23 -1.39 4.56
N MET A 62 0.77 -0.51 4.47
CA MET A 62 0.60 0.92 4.71
C MET A 62 -0.42 1.52 3.72
N LEU A 63 -0.30 1.22 2.43
CA LEU A 63 -1.19 1.75 1.40
C LEU A 63 -2.63 1.26 1.57
N ARG A 64 -2.83 -0.02 1.91
CA ARG A 64 -4.15 -0.60 2.24
C ARG A 64 -4.81 0.10 3.42
N ALA A 65 -4.07 0.33 4.50
CA ALA A 65 -4.59 1.00 5.69
C ALA A 65 -5.10 2.41 5.38
N LEU A 66 -4.40 3.12 4.49
CA LEU A 66 -4.78 4.45 4.04
C LEU A 66 -5.95 4.43 3.03
N LEU A 67 -5.97 3.45 2.11
CA LEU A 67 -7.05 3.29 1.14
C LEU A 67 -8.38 2.86 1.79
N ALA A 68 -8.33 2.17 2.93
CA ALA A 68 -9.53 1.84 3.71
C ALA A 68 -10.23 3.09 4.30
N ARG A 69 -9.55 4.23 4.37
CA ARG A 69 -10.07 5.52 4.86
C ARG A 69 -9.61 6.67 3.96
N PRO A 70 -10.08 6.73 2.70
CA PRO A 70 -9.62 7.72 1.76
C PRO A 70 -9.95 9.14 2.25
N GLY A 71 -8.98 10.05 2.17
CA GLY A 71 -9.13 11.43 2.62
C GLY A 71 -9.08 11.64 4.15
N GLN A 72 -8.87 10.59 4.95
CA GLN A 72 -8.64 10.72 6.40
C GLN A 72 -7.18 10.48 6.75
N ALA A 73 -6.71 11.18 7.78
CA ALA A 73 -5.40 10.94 8.35
C ALA A 73 -5.43 9.67 9.21
N VAL A 74 -4.47 8.79 9.01
CA VAL A 74 -4.23 7.63 9.85
C VAL A 74 -3.03 7.91 10.74
N ALA A 75 -3.22 7.76 12.05
CA ALA A 75 -2.19 8.00 13.06
C ALA A 75 -0.96 7.12 12.86
N LYS A 76 0.21 7.65 13.24
CA LYS A 76 1.51 6.99 13.07
C LYS A 76 1.54 5.66 13.80
N GLU A 77 1.02 5.63 15.03
CA GLU A 77 0.94 4.46 15.91
C GLU A 77 0.06 3.36 15.29
N ARG A 78 -1.08 3.74 14.72
CA ARG A 78 -1.97 2.81 14.01
C ARG A 78 -1.33 2.20 12.77
N LEU A 79 -0.56 3.00 12.04
CA LEU A 79 0.17 2.52 10.88
C LEU A 79 1.31 1.58 11.29
N VAL A 80 1.98 1.85 12.41
CA VAL A 80 3.00 0.95 12.97
C VAL A 80 2.37 -0.39 13.36
N GLU A 81 1.26 -0.39 14.11
CA GLU A 81 0.51 -1.61 14.46
C GLU A 81 0.12 -2.44 13.23
N THR A 82 -0.24 -1.77 12.13
CA THR A 82 -0.69 -2.43 10.89
C THR A 82 0.46 -2.93 10.02
N VAL A 83 1.57 -2.20 9.97
CA VAL A 83 2.72 -2.48 9.09
C VAL A 83 3.73 -3.42 9.76
N PHE A 84 3.84 -3.37 11.07
CA PHE A 84 4.78 -4.15 11.89
C PHE A 84 4.02 -4.91 13.00
N PRO A 85 3.08 -5.81 12.65
CA PRO A 85 2.23 -6.47 13.63
C PRO A 85 3.05 -7.35 14.57
N GLY A 86 3.01 -7.05 15.87
CA GLY A 86 3.71 -7.83 16.91
C GLY A 86 5.21 -7.60 16.98
N GLU A 87 5.75 -6.64 16.22
CA GLU A 87 7.14 -6.22 16.34
C GLU A 87 7.24 -5.01 17.28
N ASP A 88 8.18 -5.02 18.22
CA ASP A 88 8.50 -3.85 19.04
C ASP A 88 9.44 -2.92 18.25
N VAL A 89 8.84 -2.09 17.39
CA VAL A 89 9.56 -1.13 16.56
C VAL A 89 9.30 0.30 17.00
N GLN A 90 10.33 1.14 16.88
CA GLN A 90 10.17 2.57 17.11
C GLN A 90 9.18 3.16 16.10
N PRO A 91 8.32 4.13 16.49
CA PRO A 91 7.36 4.74 15.58
C PRO A 91 8.02 5.28 14.32
N ASP A 92 9.26 5.75 14.40
CA ASP A 92 10.03 6.30 13.28
C ASP A 92 10.31 5.29 12.16
N ALA A 93 10.21 3.99 12.42
CA ALA A 93 10.35 2.95 11.39
C ALA A 93 9.31 3.12 10.26
N ILE A 94 8.12 3.65 10.57
CA ILE A 94 7.10 3.91 9.56
C ILE A 94 7.50 5.00 8.58
N GLU A 95 8.42 5.90 8.95
CA GLU A 95 8.89 6.98 8.06
C GLU A 95 9.72 6.41 6.91
N VAL A 96 10.47 5.33 7.16
CA VAL A 96 11.21 4.61 6.13
C VAL A 96 10.24 3.97 5.13
N VAL A 97 9.17 3.33 5.62
CA VAL A 97 8.13 2.74 4.77
C VAL A 97 7.40 3.83 3.99
N ALA A 98 7.05 4.95 4.64
CA ALA A 98 6.41 6.10 4.01
C ALA A 98 7.28 6.69 2.89
N TYR A 99 8.60 6.79 3.12
CA TYR A 99 9.56 7.26 2.11
C TYR A 99 9.61 6.33 0.89
N ARG A 100 9.68 5.01 1.10
CA ARG A 100 9.67 4.04 0.00
C ARG A 100 8.32 4.06 -0.75
N LEU A 101 7.20 4.08 -0.02
CA LEU A 101 5.86 4.17 -0.58
C LEU A 101 5.67 5.45 -1.42
N ARG A 102 6.18 6.60 -0.97
CA ARG A 102 6.18 7.84 -1.77
C ARG A 102 6.86 7.66 -3.12
N LYS A 103 8.00 6.97 -3.17
CA LYS A 103 8.69 6.70 -4.44
C LYS A 103 7.86 5.81 -5.35
N ARG A 104 7.16 4.81 -4.80
CA ARG A 104 6.24 3.95 -5.58
C ARG A 104 5.07 4.75 -6.13
N LEU A 105 4.49 5.62 -5.30
CA LEU A 105 3.36 6.46 -5.65
C LEU A 105 3.72 7.65 -6.56
N ALA A 106 5.00 8.03 -6.68
CA ALA A 106 5.42 9.15 -7.53
C ALA A 106 5.05 8.96 -9.02
N SER A 107 4.95 7.71 -9.46
CA SER A 107 4.50 7.36 -10.82
C SER A 107 2.97 7.31 -10.98
N THR A 108 2.25 7.58 -9.89
CA THR A 108 0.78 7.51 -9.82
C THR A 108 0.19 8.90 -9.63
N GLY A 109 -1.10 9.07 -9.89
CA GLY A 109 -1.85 10.29 -9.57
C GLY A 109 -2.17 10.46 -8.08
N VAL A 110 -1.45 9.79 -7.18
CA VAL A 110 -1.71 9.78 -5.73
C VAL A 110 -0.45 10.18 -4.97
N GLN A 111 -0.63 10.98 -3.93
CA GLN A 111 0.43 11.46 -3.06
C GLN A 111 0.20 11.06 -1.61
N LEU A 112 1.28 10.63 -0.94
CA LEU A 112 1.29 10.37 0.49
C LEU A 112 1.73 11.63 1.26
N VAL A 113 0.76 12.27 1.90
CA VAL A 113 0.94 13.51 2.67
C VAL A 113 1.14 13.17 4.15
N THR A 114 2.12 13.79 4.80
CA THR A 114 2.25 13.76 6.27
C THR A 114 1.57 14.98 6.86
N LEU A 115 0.70 14.74 7.83
CA LEU A 115 0.09 15.78 8.66
C LEU A 115 0.75 15.73 10.04
N ARG A 116 1.50 16.78 10.38
CA ARG A 116 2.23 16.86 11.65
C ARG A 116 1.27 16.72 12.83
N GLY A 117 1.53 15.75 13.72
CA GLY A 117 0.68 15.46 14.88
C GLY A 117 -0.57 14.62 14.59
N LEU A 118 -0.86 14.30 13.32
CA LEU A 118 -2.04 13.50 12.93
C LEU A 118 -1.68 12.20 12.20
N GLY A 119 -0.53 12.14 11.52
CA GLY A 119 -0.05 10.94 10.83
C GLY A 119 -0.01 11.12 9.31
N TYR A 120 -0.54 10.15 8.56
CA TYR A 120 -0.43 10.10 7.10
C TYR A 120 -1.78 10.04 6.41
N LEU A 121 -1.87 10.64 5.24
CA LEU A 121 -3.08 10.72 4.42
C LEU A 121 -2.73 10.51 2.93
N LEU A 122 -3.61 9.84 2.20
CA LEU A 122 -3.57 9.82 0.74
C LEU A 122 -4.34 11.01 0.18
N LYS A 123 -3.72 11.72 -0.75
CA LYS A 123 -4.33 12.80 -1.52
C LYS A 123 -4.22 12.48 -3.00
N ALA A 124 -5.27 12.74 -3.76
CA ALA A 124 -5.15 12.76 -5.22
C ALA A 124 -4.19 13.91 -5.59
N ALA A 125 -3.20 13.64 -6.43
CA ALA A 125 -2.40 14.68 -7.04
C ALA A 125 -3.38 15.54 -7.87
N SER A 126 -3.60 16.78 -7.45
CA SER A 126 -4.26 17.74 -8.32
C SER A 126 -3.33 17.93 -9.51
N ALA A 127 -3.81 17.58 -10.69
CA ALA A 127 -3.31 18.19 -11.92
C ALA A 127 -3.53 19.72 -11.86
#